data_AF-A0AAU5Y2I5-F1
#
_entry.id   AF-A0AAU5Y2I5-F1
#
_cell.length_a   1.000
_cell.length_b   1.000
_cell.length_c   1.000
_cell.angle_alpha   90.00
_cell.angle_beta   90.00
_cell.angle_gamma   90.00
#
_symmetry.space_group_name_H-M   'P 1'
#
loop_
_entity.id
_entity.type
_entity.pdbx_description
1 polymer ?
#
loop_
_entity_poly.entity_id
_entity_poly.type
_entity_poly.pdbx_seq_one_letter_code
_entity_poly.pdbx_strand_id
1 'polypeptide(L)' 'MATTDRLTQVLHPDWFKSSYSNASGSCVEVLFTNGPTLVRDSKDRQMTTPVIQVEQNAWTCFVRDLTTKAA' A
#
# COMPACT_ATOMS: atom_id res chain seq x y z
N MET A 1 -9.73 -7.31 -20.70
CA MET A 1 -9.05 -7.31 -19.38
C MET A 1 -7.73 -6.56 -19.36
N ALA A 2 -6.85 -6.64 -20.37
CA ALA A 2 -5.56 -5.95 -20.35
C ALA A 2 -5.63 -4.41 -20.52
N THR A 3 -6.63 -3.88 -21.23
CA THR A 3 -6.73 -2.44 -21.54
C THR A 3 -7.10 -1.58 -20.33
N THR A 4 -7.92 -2.11 -19.41
CA THR A 4 -8.36 -1.40 -18.20
C THR A 4 -7.21 -1.23 -17.19
N ASP A 5 -6.40 -2.27 -17.00
CA ASP A 5 -5.25 -2.26 -16.09
C ASP A 5 -4.21 -1.21 -16.49
N ARG A 6 -3.96 -1.08 -17.79
CA ARG A 6 -3.04 -0.07 -18.34
C ARG A 6 -3.55 1.36 -18.14
N LEU A 7 -4.86 1.59 -18.22
CA LEU A 7 -5.46 2.91 -17.96
C LEU A 7 -5.42 3.26 -16.47
N THR A 8 -5.71 2.31 -15.57
CA THR A 8 -5.64 2.55 -14.12
C THR A 8 -4.23 2.86 -13.62
N GLN A 9 -3.20 2.27 -14.26
CA GLN A 9 -1.80 2.53 -13.94
C GLN A 9 -1.35 3.94 -14.37
N VAL A 10 -1.83 4.44 -15.52
CA VAL A 10 -1.51 5.80 -15.99
C VAL A 10 -2.15 6.88 -15.11
N LEU A 11 -3.32 6.61 -14.50
CA LEU A 11 -4.03 7.58 -13.65
C LEU A 11 -3.51 7.66 -12.21
N HIS A 12 -2.61 6.75 -11.81
CA HIS A 12 -2.09 6.65 -10.46
C HIS A 12 -0.56 6.48 -10.48
N PRO A 13 0.18 7.40 -11.14
CA PRO A 13 1.61 7.21 -11.44
C PRO A 13 2.49 7.08 -10.20
N ASP A 14 2.01 7.57 -9.06
CA ASP A 14 2.75 7.60 -7.80
C ASP A 14 2.66 6.28 -7.01
N TRP A 15 1.72 5.38 -7.36
CA TRP A 15 1.64 4.06 -6.75
C TRP A 15 2.75 3.15 -7.29
N PHE A 16 3.46 2.48 -6.39
CA PHE A 16 4.51 1.55 -6.76
C PHE A 16 4.33 0.20 -6.06
N LYS A 17 4.75 -0.86 -6.75
CA LYS A 17 4.69 -2.22 -6.21
C LYS A 17 5.79 -2.40 -5.15
N SER A 18 5.43 -2.97 -4.00
CA SER A 18 6.40 -3.32 -2.96
C SER A 18 7.40 -4.37 -3.49
N SER A 19 8.68 -4.19 -3.17
CA SER A 19 9.75 -5.14 -3.51
C SER A 19 9.60 -6.51 -2.84
N TYR A 20 8.80 -6.58 -1.76
CA TYR A 20 8.47 -7.83 -1.07
C TYR A 20 7.30 -8.57 -1.72
N SER A 21 6.73 -8.03 -2.80
CA SER A 21 5.66 -8.69 -3.55
C SER A 21 6.23 -9.73 -4.52
N ASN A 22 5.86 -11.00 -4.35
CA ASN A 22 6.31 -12.09 -5.21
C ASN A 22 5.23 -12.50 -6.24
N ALA A 23 5.62 -13.34 -7.20
CA ALA A 23 4.71 -13.87 -8.22
C ALA A 23 3.69 -14.88 -7.64
N SER A 24 3.92 -15.39 -6.43
CA SER A 24 3.14 -16.44 -5.79
C SER A 24 1.92 -15.94 -5.01
N GLY A 25 1.58 -14.65 -5.08
CA GLY A 25 0.22 -14.19 -4.79
C GLY A 25 0.08 -13.04 -3.80
N SER A 26 1.15 -12.63 -3.12
CA SER A 26 1.15 -11.47 -2.23
C SER A 26 1.57 -10.22 -2.99
N CYS A 27 0.60 -9.55 -3.61
CA CYS A 27 0.86 -8.35 -4.42
C CYS A 27 0.37 -7.09 -3.68
N VAL A 28 1.32 -6.28 -3.20
CA VAL A 28 1.02 -5.02 -2.50
C VAL A 28 1.56 -3.84 -3.29
N GLU A 29 0.72 -2.81 -3.44
CA GLU A 29 1.12 -1.49 -3.92
C GLU A 29 1.05 -0.46 -2.78
N VAL A 30 1.95 0.51 -2.84
CA VAL A 30 2.10 1.57 -1.84
C VAL A 30 2.12 2.93 -2.53
N LEU A 31 1.52 3.92 -1.88
CA LEU A 31 1.63 5.33 -2.23
C LEU A 31 2.02 6.13 -0.98
N PHE A 32 3.12 6.85 -1.08
CA PHE A 32 3.52 7.82 -0.06
C PHE A 32 2.82 9.15 -0.32
N THR A 33 2.19 9.68 0.73
CA THR A 33 1.55 11.00 0.70
C THR A 33 2.19 11.89 1.78
N ASN A 34 1.80 13.17 1.82
CA ASN A 34 2.19 14.07 2.92
C ASN A 34 1.48 13.77 4.26
N GLY A 35 0.57 12.78 4.29
CA GLY A 35 -0.11 12.32 5.49
C GLY A 35 0.05 10.80 5.67
N PRO A 36 -1.02 10.01 5.59
CA PRO A 36 -0.93 8.56 5.72
C PRO A 36 -0.20 7.92 4.54
N THR A 37 0.50 6.82 4.82
CA THR A 37 0.93 5.90 3.77
C THR A 37 -0.26 5.04 3.35
N LEU A 38 -0.52 4.98 2.06
CA LEU A 38 -1.64 4.24 1.49
C LEU A 38 -1.17 2.89 0.98
N VAL A 39 -1.94 1.83 1.25
CA VAL A 39 -1.62 0.45 0.86
C VAL A 39 -2.84 -0.19 0.21
N ARG A 40 -2.64 -0.88 -0.92
CA ARG A 40 -3.71 -1.64 -1.59
C ARG A 40 -3.19 -2.93 -2.22
N ASP A 41 -4.11 -3.80 -2.61
CA ASP A 41 -3.80 -4.99 -3.41
C ASP A 41 -3.45 -4.57 -4.85
N SER A 42 -2.29 -4.99 -5.37
CA SER A 42 -1.89 -4.63 -6.74
C SER A 42 -2.73 -5.30 -7.83
N LYS A 43 -3.52 -6.32 -7.49
CA LYS A 43 -4.40 -7.04 -8.41
C LYS A 43 -5.77 -6.36 -8.54
N ASP A 44 -6.11 -5.47 -7.62
CA ASP A 44 -7.33 -4.67 -7.68
C ASP A 44 -6.98 -3.18 -7.73
N ARG A 45 -6.87 -2.61 -8.93
CA ARG A 45 -6.46 -1.21 -9.15
C ARG A 45 -7.61 -0.27 -9.49
N GLN A 46 -8.83 -0.69 -9.22
CA GLN A 46 -10.02 0.12 -9.48
C GLN A 46 -10.03 1.38 -8.60
N MET A 47 -10.72 2.44 -9.04
CA MET A 47 -10.86 3.66 -8.22
C MET A 47 -11.60 3.41 -6.91
N THR A 48 -12.42 2.36 -6.87
CA THR A 48 -13.18 1.92 -5.70
C THR A 48 -12.45 0.88 -4.86
N THR A 49 -11.21 0.53 -5.20
CA THR A 49 -10.44 -0.45 -4.43
C THR A 49 -10.31 0.01 -2.98
N PRO A 50 -10.56 -0.86 -2.00
CA PRO A 50 -10.29 -0.56 -0.60
C PRO A 50 -8.80 -0.22 -0.38
N VAL A 51 -8.55 0.91 0.26
CA VAL A 51 -7.19 1.37 0.60
C VAL A 51 -7.03 1.34 2.11
N ILE A 52 -5.99 0.66 2.59
CA ILE A 52 -5.56 0.73 3.99
C ILE A 52 -4.75 2.01 4.16
N GLN A 53 -5.12 2.82 5.14
CA GLN A 53 -4.41 4.03 5.51
C GLN A 53 -3.57 3.77 6.75
N VAL A 54 -2.27 3.98 6.66
CA VAL A 54 -1.35 3.88 7.77
C VAL A 54 -0.93 5.29 8.17
N GLU A 55 -1.56 5.80 9.22
CA GLU A 55 -1.22 7.11 9.79
C GLU A 55 0.15 7.08 10.46
N GLN A 56 0.92 8.16 10.28
CA GLN A 56 2.29 8.25 10.78
C GLN A 56 2.35 8.08 12.31
N ASN A 57 1.48 8.79 13.04
CA ASN A 57 1.42 8.71 14.51
C ASN A 57 1.03 7.31 15.00
N ALA A 58 0.08 6.65 14.32
CA ALA A 58 -0.34 5.30 14.67
C ALA A 58 0.80 4.30 14.49
N TRP A 59 1.56 4.42 13.38
CA TRP A 59 2.73 3.58 13.13
C TRP A 59 3.83 3.78 14.18
N THR A 60 4.14 5.03 14.53
CA THR A 60 5.12 5.33 15.58
C THR A 60 4.72 4.74 16.93
N CYS A 61 3.45 4.89 17.34
CA CYS A 61 2.94 4.27 18.57
C CYS A 61 3.06 2.75 18.53
N PHE A 62 2.64 2.12 17.43
CA PHE A 62 2.72 0.67 17.25
C PHE A 62 4.15 0.13 17.42
N VAL A 63 5.13 0.74 16.73
CA VAL A 63 6.53 0.32 16.82
C VAL A 63 7.08 0.50 18.24
N ARG A 64 6.78 1.63 18.88
CA ARG A 64 7.20 1.90 20.26
C ARG A 64 6.64 0.86 21.24
N ASP A 65 5.38 0.49 21.08
CA ASP A 65 4.75 -0.47 21.98
C ASP A 65 5.34 -1.87 21.79
N LEU A 66 5.69 -2.26 20.55
CA LEU A 66 6.39 -3.52 20.27
C LEU A 66 7.79 -3.59 20.91
N THR A 67 8.54 -2.49 20.90
CA THR A 67 9.88 -2.46 21.50
C THR A 67 9.84 -2.39 23.01
N THR A 68 8.82 -1.75 23.58
CA THR A 68 8.63 -1.67 25.04
C THR A 68 8.18 -3.02 25.63
N LYS A 69 7.40 -3.80 24.89
CA LYS A 69 6.87 -5.10 25.33
C LYS A 69 7.88 -6.25 25.22
N ALA A 70 9.04 -6.00 24.62
CA ALA A 70 10.13 -6.96 24.47
C ALA A 70 11.18 -6.87 25.62
N ALA A 71 10.94 -6.05 26.64
CA ALA A 71 11.73 -5.96 27.88
C ALA A 71 10.96 -6.57 29.06
#